data_AF-A0A2A6JTK9-F1
#
_entry.id   AF-A0A2A6JTK9-F1
#
_cell.length_a   1.000
_cell.length_b   1.000
_cell.length_c   1.000
_cell.angle_alpha   90.00
_cell.angle_beta   90.00
_cell.angle_gamma   90.00
#
_symmetry.space_group_name_H-M   'P 1'
#
loop_
_entity.id
_entity.type
_entity.pdbx_description
1 polymer ?
#
loop_
_entity_poly.entity_id
_entity_poly.type
_entity_poly.pdbx_seq_one_letter_code
_entity_poly.pdbx_strand_id
1 'polypeptide(L)'
;MNTVEILKAARELISDEKRWTQTVYARDENGNSVNATDPMAVCFCSRGAIDKITAGNRAWGGAYDVLLDLLVSEDDNCLGVADFNDKHTHAEVLSLFDRAIARAESEAA
;
A
#
# COMPACT_ATOMS: atom_id res chain seq x y z
N MET A 1 -1.00 16.09 -0.83
CA MET A 1 -1.99 15.02 -0.71
C MET A 1 -2.27 14.79 0.77
N ASN A 2 -3.54 14.61 1.13
CA ASN A 2 -3.95 14.13 2.46
C ASN A 2 -3.97 12.59 2.49
N THR A 3 -4.27 12.01 3.65
CA THR A 3 -4.33 10.55 3.86
C THR A 3 -5.25 9.84 2.86
N VAL A 4 -6.47 10.36 2.65
CA VAL A 4 -7.46 9.78 1.71
C VAL A 4 -6.92 9.77 0.28
N GLU A 5 -6.35 10.88 -0.18
CA GLU A 5 -5.77 11.00 -1.52
C GLU A 5 -4.61 10.02 -1.73
N ILE A 6 -3.76 9.83 -0.71
CA ILE A 6 -2.63 8.89 -0.78
C ILE A 6 -3.12 7.46 -0.86
N LEU A 7 -4.08 7.06 0.00
CA LEU A 7 -4.64 5.71 -0.01
C LEU A 7 -5.32 5.38 -1.34
N LYS A 8 -6.10 6.33 -1.90
CA LYS A 8 -6.72 6.17 -3.22
C LYS A 8 -5.68 6.00 -4.33
N ALA A 9 -4.65 6.85 -4.35
CA ALA A 9 -3.60 6.77 -5.36
C ALA A 9 -2.77 5.49 -5.25
N ALA A 10 -2.45 5.05 -4.03
CA ALA A 10 -1.72 3.81 -3.79
C ALA A 10 -2.56 2.58 -4.21
N ARG A 11 -3.85 2.54 -3.85
CA ARG A 11 -4.77 1.49 -4.30
C ARG A 11 -4.87 1.43 -5.81
N GLU A 12 -4.99 2.58 -6.49
CA GLU A 12 -5.07 2.65 -7.95
C GLU A 12 -3.77 2.18 -8.61
N LEU A 13 -2.61 2.51 -8.04
CA LEU A 13 -1.31 2.09 -8.56
C LEU A 13 -1.19 0.57 -8.65
N ILE A 14 -1.78 -0.15 -7.68
CA ILE A 14 -1.81 -1.61 -7.63
C ILE A 14 -3.17 -2.19 -8.02
N SER A 15 -4.08 -1.46 -8.67
CA SER A 15 -5.42 -1.98 -8.99
C SER A 15 -5.42 -3.10 -10.04
N ASP A 16 -4.42 -3.08 -10.94
CA ASP A 16 -4.11 -4.17 -11.85
C ASP A 16 -3.17 -5.15 -11.15
N GLU A 17 -3.58 -6.42 -11.04
CA GLU A 17 -2.79 -7.49 -10.44
C GLU A 17 -1.40 -7.62 -11.08
N LYS A 18 -1.24 -7.25 -12.37
CA LYS A 18 0.06 -7.24 -13.05
C LYS A 18 1.03 -6.18 -12.52
N ARG A 19 0.51 -5.13 -11.86
CA ARG A 19 1.30 -4.07 -11.20
C ARG A 19 1.46 -4.34 -9.72
N TRP A 20 0.96 -5.45 -9.21
CA TRP A 20 1.13 -5.86 -7.83
C TRP A 20 2.30 -6.84 -7.69
N THR A 21 3.01 -6.77 -6.57
CA THR A 21 4.06 -7.73 -6.26
C THR A 21 4.11 -8.08 -4.78
N GLN A 22 4.68 -9.23 -4.49
CA GLN A 22 4.92 -9.75 -3.15
C GLN A 22 6.43 -9.88 -2.91
N THR A 23 6.83 -9.94 -1.64
CA THR A 23 8.20 -10.15 -1.12
C THR A 23 9.22 -9.03 -1.39
N VAL A 24 8.87 -8.05 -2.21
CA VAL A 24 9.70 -6.87 -2.53
C VAL A 24 8.84 -5.62 -2.61
N TYR A 25 9.43 -4.44 -2.39
CA TYR A 25 8.69 -3.18 -2.45
C TYR A 25 8.27 -2.80 -3.87
N ALA A 26 9.16 -3.02 -4.83
CA ALA A 26 8.86 -2.75 -6.23
C ALA A 26 9.70 -3.60 -7.19
N ARG A 27 9.23 -3.70 -8.44
CA ARG A 27 9.96 -4.30 -9.56
C ARG A 27 9.95 -3.39 -10.78
N ASP A 28 11.03 -3.47 -11.57
CA ASP A 28 11.11 -2.88 -12.90
C ASP A 28 10.40 -3.74 -13.96
N GLU A 29 10.39 -3.29 -15.21
CA GLU A 29 9.77 -4.02 -16.35
C GLU A 29 10.41 -5.38 -16.62
N ASN A 30 11.65 -5.60 -16.18
CA ASN A 30 12.36 -6.87 -16.30
C ASN A 30 12.09 -7.81 -15.11
N GLY A 31 11.30 -7.37 -14.11
CA GLY A 31 11.01 -8.11 -12.89
C GLY A 31 12.09 -8.01 -11.81
N ASN A 32 13.12 -7.18 -12.00
CA ASN A 32 14.19 -6.97 -11.02
C ASN A 32 13.67 -6.15 -9.84
N SER A 33 14.09 -6.50 -8.63
CA SER A 33 13.76 -5.71 -7.44
C SER A 33 14.43 -4.33 -7.51
N VAL A 34 13.65 -3.28 -7.32
CA VAL A 34 14.11 -1.88 -7.30
C VAL A 34 13.52 -1.13 -6.11
N ASN A 35 13.99 0.09 -5.86
CA ASN A 35 13.34 0.95 -4.87
C ASN A 35 11.95 1.37 -5.39
N ALA A 36 10.98 1.50 -4.50
CA ALA A 36 9.65 1.99 -4.87
C ALA A 36 9.67 3.41 -5.45
N THR A 37 10.63 4.25 -5.09
CA THR A 37 10.77 5.60 -5.67
C THR A 37 11.59 5.61 -6.97
N ASP A 38 12.13 4.47 -7.40
CA ASP A 38 12.88 4.36 -8.64
C ASP A 38 11.99 4.76 -9.84
N PRO A 39 12.49 5.58 -10.79
CA PRO A 39 11.77 5.91 -12.01
C PRO A 39 11.36 4.70 -12.85
N MET A 40 12.12 3.60 -12.79
CA MET A 40 11.86 2.37 -13.55
C MET A 40 10.90 1.40 -12.84
N ALA A 41 10.48 1.70 -11.61
CA ALA A 41 9.55 0.85 -10.87
C ALA A 41 8.14 0.88 -11.51
N VAL A 42 7.60 -0.31 -11.83
CA VAL A 42 6.29 -0.49 -12.48
C VAL A 42 5.35 -1.44 -11.74
N CYS A 43 5.86 -2.29 -10.86
CA CYS A 43 5.05 -3.16 -10.00
C CYS A 43 5.39 -2.90 -8.53
N PHE A 44 4.40 -2.93 -7.63
CA PHE A 44 4.54 -2.51 -6.24
C PHE A 44 3.78 -3.42 -5.27
N CYS A 45 4.31 -3.60 -4.06
CA CYS A 45 3.52 -4.13 -2.95
C CYS A 45 2.72 -3.01 -2.26
N SER A 46 1.87 -3.32 -1.27
CA SER A 46 1.11 -2.32 -0.51
C SER A 46 1.96 -1.18 0.06
N ARG A 47 3.05 -1.51 0.76
CA ARG A 47 3.97 -0.49 1.32
C ARG A 47 4.70 0.28 0.22
N GLY A 48 5.16 -0.43 -0.81
CA GLY A 48 5.84 0.17 -1.97
C GLY A 48 4.94 1.14 -2.74
N ALA A 49 3.64 0.88 -2.81
CA ALA A 49 2.69 1.79 -3.44
C ALA A 49 2.60 3.13 -2.68
N ILE A 50 2.55 3.08 -1.35
CA ILE A 50 2.57 4.29 -0.51
C ILE A 50 3.91 5.01 -0.65
N ASP A 51 5.02 4.27 -0.65
CA ASP A 51 6.37 4.82 -0.86
C ASP A 51 6.44 5.55 -2.22
N LYS A 52 5.90 4.99 -3.31
CA LYS A 52 5.88 5.60 -4.65
C LYS A 52 5.10 6.91 -4.66
N ILE A 53 3.89 6.92 -4.08
CA ILE A 53 3.00 8.08 -4.08
C ILE A 53 3.56 9.23 -3.24
N THR A 54 4.19 8.90 -2.12
CA THR A 54 4.66 9.91 -1.16
C THR A 54 6.11 10.31 -1.35
N ALA A 55 6.90 9.50 -2.06
CA ALA A 55 8.35 9.65 -2.16
C ALA A 55 9.03 9.84 -0.78
N GLY A 56 8.48 9.18 0.27
CA GLY A 56 8.99 9.26 1.64
C GLY A 56 8.73 10.58 2.37
N ASN A 57 7.80 11.41 1.89
CA ASN A 57 7.44 12.67 2.57
C ASN A 57 6.61 12.43 3.85
N ARG A 58 6.40 13.49 4.65
CA ARG A 58 5.69 13.43 5.95
C ARG A 58 4.28 12.83 5.92
N ALA A 59 3.60 12.87 4.78
CA ALA A 59 2.25 12.34 4.64
C ALA A 59 2.22 10.81 4.51
N TRP A 60 3.39 10.16 4.40
CA TRP A 60 3.54 8.71 4.44
C TRP A 60 2.96 8.10 5.72
N GLY A 61 3.27 8.69 6.88
CA GLY A 61 2.85 8.15 8.19
C GLY A 61 1.34 8.00 8.28
N GLY A 62 0.60 9.08 7.98
CA GLY A 62 -0.86 9.03 8.07
C GLY A 62 -1.54 7.97 7.19
N ALA A 63 -1.03 7.70 5.99
CA ALA A 63 -1.58 6.64 5.14
C ALA A 63 -1.17 5.24 5.60
N TYR A 64 0.08 5.07 6.01
CA TYR A 64 0.57 3.79 6.50
C TYR A 64 -0.09 3.38 7.83
N ASP A 65 -0.26 4.34 8.75
CA ASP A 65 -0.82 4.12 10.08
C ASP A 65 -2.28 3.65 9.99
N VAL A 66 -3.10 4.22 9.10
CA VAL A 66 -4.50 3.77 8.92
C VAL A 66 -4.58 2.30 8.46
N LEU A 67 -3.69 1.86 7.56
CA LEU A 67 -3.64 0.45 7.15
C LEU A 67 -3.17 -0.44 8.29
N LEU A 68 -2.14 0.00 9.02
CA LEU A 68 -1.59 -0.77 10.14
C LEU A 68 -2.61 -0.92 11.27
N ASP A 69 -3.33 0.15 11.63
CA ASP A 69 -4.33 0.14 12.69
C ASP A 69 -5.47 -0.84 12.41
N LEU A 70 -5.91 -0.92 11.15
CA LEU A 70 -6.91 -1.92 10.74
C LEU A 70 -6.39 -3.34 10.94
N LEU A 71 -5.15 -3.61 10.54
CA LEU A 71 -4.54 -4.93 10.66
C LEU A 71 -4.33 -5.35 12.12
N VAL A 72 -3.81 -4.45 12.95
CA VAL A 72 -3.60 -4.69 14.39
C VAL A 72 -4.93 -4.96 15.11
N SER A 73 -6.04 -4.39 14.64
CA SER A 73 -7.36 -4.64 15.23
C SER A 73 -8.00 -5.97 14.82
N GLU A 74 -7.50 -6.62 13.77
CA GLU A 74 -8.15 -7.78 13.12
C GLU A 74 -7.32 -9.06 13.18
N ASP A 75 -6.01 -8.96 13.26
CA ASP A 75 -5.10 -10.11 13.25
C ASP A 75 -3.88 -9.88 14.16
N ASP A 76 -3.93 -10.49 15.35
CA ASP A 76 -2.82 -10.47 16.33
C ASP A 76 -1.52 -11.07 15.78
N ASN A 77 -1.56 -11.80 14.65
CA ASN A 77 -0.38 -12.40 14.01
C ASN A 77 0.14 -11.62 12.80
N CYS A 78 -0.55 -10.56 12.38
CA CYS A 78 -0.11 -9.75 11.25
C CYS A 78 1.00 -8.79 11.69
N LEU A 79 2.23 -9.05 11.21
CA LEU A 79 3.42 -8.27 11.60
C LEU A 79 3.51 -6.91 10.89
N GLY A 80 2.59 -6.59 9.98
CA GLY A 80 2.44 -5.28 9.35
C GLY A 80 1.93 -5.34 7.91
N VAL A 81 1.79 -4.17 7.28
CA VAL A 81 1.20 -4.00 5.95
C VAL A 81 1.89 -4.84 4.86
N ALA A 82 3.22 -4.98 4.92
CA ALA A 82 3.97 -5.80 3.97
C ALA A 82 3.78 -7.31 4.22
N ASP A 83 3.65 -7.73 5.48
CA ASP A 83 3.40 -9.14 5.83
C ASP A 83 1.99 -9.56 5.39
N PHE A 84 0.99 -8.69 5.61
CA PHE A 84 -0.36 -8.89 5.08
C PHE A 84 -0.34 -9.05 3.54
N ASN A 85 0.33 -8.14 2.84
CA ASN A 85 0.49 -8.19 1.38
C ASN A 85 1.05 -9.54 0.89
N ASP A 86 2.05 -10.08 1.57
CA ASP A 86 2.73 -11.29 1.12
C ASP A 86 1.97 -12.58 1.45
N LYS A 87 1.04 -12.53 2.41
CA LYS A 87 0.25 -13.70 2.86
C LYS A 87 -1.18 -13.73 2.34
N HIS A 88 -1.64 -12.66 1.70
CA HIS A 88 -3.01 -12.52 1.20
C HIS A 88 -3.05 -12.39 -0.32
N THR A 89 -4.24 -12.60 -0.87
CA THR A 89 -4.52 -12.38 -2.28
C THR A 89 -4.55 -10.89 -2.61
N HIS A 90 -4.36 -10.58 -3.90
CA HIS A 90 -4.47 -9.22 -4.42
C HIS A 90 -5.82 -8.56 -4.05
N ALA A 91 -6.92 -9.31 -4.16
CA ALA A 91 -8.26 -8.82 -3.84
C ALA A 91 -8.42 -8.46 -2.35
N GLU A 92 -7.85 -9.26 -1.44
CA GLU A 92 -7.85 -8.97 0.00
C GLU A 92 -6.99 -7.74 0.32
N VAL A 93 -5.86 -7.56 -0.36
CA VAL A 93 -5.05 -6.35 -0.27
C VAL A 93 -5.84 -5.12 -0.74
N LEU A 94 -6.52 -5.18 -1.88
CA LEU A 94 -7.37 -4.07 -2.34
C LEU A 94 -8.52 -3.79 -1.37
N SER A 95 -9.11 -4.83 -0.78
CA SER A 95 -10.14 -4.69 0.26
C SER A 95 -9.62 -3.98 1.51
N LEU A 96 -8.38 -4.25 1.93
CA LEU A 96 -7.74 -3.50 3.02
C LEU A 96 -7.62 -2.01 2.67
N PHE A 97 -7.20 -1.67 1.45
CA PHE A 97 -7.17 -0.27 0.99
C PHE A 97 -8.56 0.37 0.98
N ASP A 98 -9.59 -0.34 0.50
CA ASP A 98 -10.97 0.16 0.49
C ASP A 98 -11.47 0.50 1.90
N ARG A 99 -11.18 -0.37 2.87
CA ARG A 99 -11.54 -0.13 4.29
C ARG A 99 -10.76 1.04 4.89
N ALA A 100 -9.46 1.15 4.59
CA ALA A 100 -8.64 2.27 5.03
C ALA A 100 -9.14 3.61 4.47
N ILE A 101 -9.53 3.65 3.20
CA ILE A 101 -10.13 4.83 2.56
C ILE A 101 -11.42 5.23 3.27
N ALA A 102 -12.34 4.28 3.47
CA ALA A 102 -13.62 4.55 4.14
C ALA A 102 -13.44 5.08 5.57
N ARG A 103 -12.48 4.53 6.31
CA ARG A 103 -12.13 5.00 7.67
C ARG A 103 -11.58 6.44 7.63
N ALA A 104 -10.60 6.69 6.79
CA ALA A 104 -9.98 8.02 6.68
C ALA A 104 -10.96 9.09 6.19
N GLU A 105 -11.92 8.74 5.32
CA GLU A 105 -13.01 9.63 4.91
C GLU A 105 -13.96 9.95 6.07
N SER A 106 -14.26 8.97 6.93
CA SER A 106 -15.13 9.16 8.10
C SER A 106 -14.49 10.03 9.18
N GLU A 107 -13.17 9.95 9.37
CA GLU A 107 -12.44 10.77 10.35
C GLU A 107 -12.20 12.21 9.88
N ALA A 108 -12.34 12.47 8.58
CA ALA A 108 -12.18 13.80 7.97
C ALA A 108 -13.49 14.60 7.83
N ALA A 109 -14.64 13.98 8.13
CA ALA A 109 -15.97 14.57 8.07
C ALA A 109 -16.36 15.30 9.36
#